data_AF-A0A3L9M2V2-F1
#
_entry.id   AF-A0A3L9M2V2-F1
#
_cell.length_a   1.000
_cell.length_b   1.000
_cell.length_c   1.000
_cell.angle_alpha   90.00
_cell.angle_beta   90.00
_cell.angle_gamma   90.00
#
_symmetry.space_group_name_H-M   'P 1'
#
loop_
_entity.id
_entity.type
_entity.pdbx_description
1 polymer ?
#
loop_
_entity_poly.entity_id
_entity_poly.type
_entity_poly.pdbx_seq_one_letter_code
_entity_poly.pdbx_strand_id
1 'polypeptide(L)'
;MRKASRPPTNVQIAFREWLKKNGYMPKRNALTVEFIKPKSARLELNYKGQMNKAMQHQYLSFLNQWLKNGKEFISGLIAAQGVPNV
;
A
#
# COMPACT_ATOMS: atom_id res chain seq x y z
N MET A 1 -8.03 -18.81 18.55
CA MET A 1 -8.31 -17.70 17.62
C MET A 1 -7.49 -17.92 16.34
N ARG A 2 -8.11 -18.28 15.22
CA ARG A 2 -7.40 -18.42 13.93
C ARG A 2 -7.20 -17.02 13.35
N LYS A 3 -5.95 -16.62 13.13
CA LYS A 3 -5.62 -15.43 12.31
C LYS A 3 -6.22 -15.69 10.93
N ALA A 4 -7.26 -14.96 10.56
CA ALA A 4 -7.71 -14.91 9.18
C ALA A 4 -6.63 -14.14 8.39
N SER A 5 -5.55 -14.80 8.00
CA SER A 5 -4.64 -14.28 6.97
C SER A 5 -5.35 -14.38 5.63
N ARG A 6 -6.37 -13.53 5.43
CA ARG A 6 -6.87 -13.32 4.08
C ARG A 6 -5.68 -12.79 3.28
N PRO A 7 -5.32 -13.41 2.14
CA PRO A 7 -4.26 -12.90 1.31
C PRO A 7 -4.56 -11.43 0.97
N PRO A 8 -3.55 -10.55 0.95
CA PRO A 8 -3.76 -9.14 0.61
C PRO A 8 -4.44 -9.03 -0.76
N THR A 9 -5.46 -8.19 -0.88
CA THR A 9 -6.14 -7.98 -2.16
C THR A 9 -5.18 -7.35 -3.18
N ASN A 10 -5.45 -7.52 -4.48
CA ASN A 10 -4.64 -6.89 -5.54
C ASN A 10 -4.48 -5.37 -5.33
N VAL A 11 -5.52 -4.70 -4.81
CA VAL A 11 -5.47 -3.27 -4.47
C VAL A 11 -4.49 -2.98 -3.33
N GLN A 12 -4.43 -3.81 -2.29
CA GLN A 12 -3.47 -3.64 -1.19
C GLN A 12 -2.02 -3.86 -1.65
N ILE A 13 -1.80 -4.86 -2.51
CA ILE A 13 -0.48 -5.11 -3.11
C ILE A 13 -0.07 -3.93 -3.98
N ALA A 14 -0.96 -3.47 -4.87
CA ALA A 14 -0.70 -2.33 -5.74
C ALA A 14 -0.42 -1.04 -4.95
N PHE A 15 -1.17 -0.76 -3.87
CA PHE A 15 -0.91 0.41 -3.04
C PHE A 15 0.47 0.36 -2.37
N ARG A 16 0.89 -0.81 -1.87
CA ARG A 16 2.24 -0.98 -1.31
C ARG A 16 3.33 -0.71 -2.35
N GLU A 17 3.15 -1.17 -3.58
CA GLU A 17 4.11 -0.90 -4.66
C GLU A 17 4.09 0.56 -5.10
N TRP A 18 2.92 1.17 -5.13
CA TRP A 18 2.79 2.59 -5.39
C TRP A 18 3.54 3.43 -4.35
N LEU A 19 3.45 3.08 -3.07
CA LEU A 19 4.24 3.72 -2.01
C LEU A 19 5.74 3.57 -2.24
N LYS A 20 6.21 2.37 -2.57
CA LYS A 20 7.64 2.13 -2.89
C LYS A 20 8.11 2.96 -4.08
N LYS A 21 7.34 3.01 -5.18
CA LYS A 21 7.65 3.84 -6.36
C LYS A 21 7.72 5.33 -6.02
N ASN A 22 6.95 5.78 -5.03
CA ASN A 22 7.00 7.16 -4.52
C ASN A 22 8.11 7.41 -3.48
N GLY A 23 9.02 6.45 -3.29
CA GLY A 23 10.19 6.56 -2.42
C GLY A 23 9.92 6.23 -0.95
N TYR A 24 8.79 5.60 -0.63
CA TYR A 24 8.52 5.13 0.72
C TYR A 24 9.07 3.72 0.93
N MET A 25 9.84 3.54 2.00
CA MET A 25 10.40 2.25 2.40
C MET A 25 9.54 1.63 3.52
N PRO A 26 9.21 0.33 3.43
CA PRO A 26 8.49 -0.35 4.48
C PRO A 26 9.39 -0.52 5.71
N LYS A 27 8.87 -0.22 6.90
CA LYS A 27 9.51 -0.48 8.18
C LYS A 27 8.74 -1.60 8.89
N ARG A 28 9.44 -2.67 9.30
CA ARG A 28 8.82 -3.78 10.03
C ARG A 28 8.55 -3.35 11.47
N ASN A 29 7.31 -3.48 11.89
CA ASN A 29 6.89 -3.44 13.28
C ASN A 29 5.90 -4.61 13.51
N ALA A 30 5.94 -5.24 14.68
CA ALA A 30 5.17 -6.46 14.97
C ALA A 30 3.65 -6.21 15.00
N LEU A 31 3.23 -4.96 15.22
CA LEU A 31 1.83 -4.58 15.44
C LEU A 31 1.30 -3.53 14.43
N THR A 32 2.17 -2.97 13.59
CA THR A 32 1.82 -1.89 12.66
C THR A 32 2.52 -2.09 11.32
N VAL A 33 1.84 -1.71 10.23
CA VAL A 33 2.48 -1.56 8.92
C VAL A 33 2.90 -0.10 8.80
N GLU A 34 4.20 0.12 8.71
CA GLU A 34 4.77 1.47 8.63
C GLU A 34 5.52 1.67 7.31
N PHE A 35 5.40 2.86 6.75
CA PHE A 35 6.22 3.31 5.63
C PHE A 35 6.86 4.66 5.94
N ILE A 36 8.14 4.78 5.59
CA ILE A 36 8.94 5.97 5.85
C ILE A 36 9.57 6.50 4.57
N LYS A 37 9.68 7.82 4.48
CA LYS A 37 10.41 8.51 3.42
C LYS A 37 11.18 9.67 4.07
N PRO A 38 12.43 9.95 3.67
CA PRO A 38 13.18 11.07 4.23
C PRO A 38 12.39 12.38 4.16
N LYS A 39 12.41 13.17 5.25
CA LYS A 39 11.73 14.47 5.36
C LYS A 39 10.20 14.42 5.12
N SER A 40 9.58 13.25 5.22
CA SER A 40 8.14 13.06 5.04
C SER A 40 7.50 12.51 6.31
N ALA A 41 6.20 12.75 6.48
CA ALA A 41 5.45 12.14 7.58
C ALA A 41 5.46 10.60 7.46
N ARG A 42 5.55 9.92 8.60
CA ARG A 42 5.43 8.46 8.67
C ARG A 42 4.02 8.05 8.26
N LEU A 43 3.89 7.02 7.41
CA LEU A 43 2.61 6.42 7.08
C LEU A 43 2.40 5.20 7.95
N GLU A 44 1.22 5.09 8.57
CA GLU A 44 0.96 4.05 9.57
C GLU A 44 -0.43 3.45 9.40
N LEU A 45 -0.48 2.12 9.41
CA LEU A 45 -1.69 1.32 9.57
C LEU A 45 -1.55 0.49 10.83
N ASN A 46 -2.41 0.74 11.82
CA ASN A 46 -2.36 0.01 13.08
C ASN A 46 -3.04 -1.37 12.97
N TYR A 47 -2.88 -2.21 14.00
CA TYR A 47 -3.49 -3.54 14.07
C TYR A 47 -5.04 -3.54 14.02
N LYS A 48 -5.69 -2.40 14.27
CA LYS A 48 -7.14 -2.22 14.14
C LYS A 48 -7.56 -1.82 12.72
N GLY A 49 -6.61 -1.72 11.78
CA GLY A 49 -6.87 -1.29 10.40
C GLY A 49 -7.06 0.22 10.25
N GLN A 50 -6.67 1.03 11.23
CA GLN A 50 -6.80 2.48 11.17
C GLN A 50 -5.53 3.11 10.59
N MET A 51 -5.72 3.95 9.58
CA MET A 51 -4.66 4.74 8.96
C MET A 51 -4.49 6.08 9.68
N ASN A 52 -3.25 6.53 9.87
CA ASN A 52 -3.00 7.91 10.28
C ASN A 52 -3.34 8.90 9.14
N LYS A 53 -3.47 10.20 9.46
CA LYS A 53 -3.89 11.22 8.48
C LYS A 53 -3.00 11.26 7.23
N ALA A 54 -1.69 11.09 7.40
CA ALA A 54 -0.73 11.05 6.30
C ALA A 54 -0.99 9.85 5.37
N MET A 55 -1.21 8.65 5.92
CA MET A 55 -1.50 7.46 5.14
C MET A 55 -2.86 7.55 4.45
N GLN A 56 -3.87 8.14 5.08
CA GLN A 56 -5.17 8.41 4.44
C GLN A 56 -5.01 9.31 3.21
N HIS A 57 -4.24 10.39 3.30
CA HIS A 57 -4.00 11.28 2.16
C HIS A 57 -3.30 10.56 1.00
N GLN A 58 -2.29 9.73 1.29
CA GLN A 58 -1.61 8.94 0.25
C GLN A 58 -2.54 7.89 -0.36
N TYR A 59 -3.36 7.25 0.45
CA TYR A 59 -4.35 6.28 -0.02
C TYR A 59 -5.40 6.93 -0.92
N LEU A 60 -5.90 8.11 -0.55
CA LEU A 60 -6.80 8.90 -1.41
C LEU A 60 -6.14 9.28 -2.74
N SER A 61 -4.88 9.70 -2.73
CA SER A 61 -4.13 10.01 -3.96
C SER A 61 -4.03 8.79 -4.87
N PHE A 62 -3.69 7.63 -4.31
CA PHE A 62 -3.67 6.36 -5.02
C PHE A 62 -5.04 5.99 -5.60
N LEU A 63 -6.12 6.11 -4.82
CA LEU A 63 -7.48 5.82 -5.29
C LEU A 63 -7.88 6.74 -6.43
N ASN A 64 -7.56 8.04 -6.37
CA ASN A 64 -7.85 8.98 -7.45
C ASN A 64 -7.10 8.62 -8.74
N GLN A 65 -5.83 8.19 -8.64
CA GLN A 65 -5.09 7.71 -9.81
C GLN A 65 -5.69 6.43 -10.37
N TRP A 66 -6.15 5.52 -9.52
CA TRP A 66 -6.81 4.30 -9.95
C TRP A 66 -8.14 4.60 -10.64
N LEU A 67 -8.98 5.47 -10.07
CA LEU A 67 -10.25 5.87 -10.69
C LEU A 67 -10.04 6.54 -12.05
N LYS A 68 -8.96 7.33 -12.21
CA LYS A 68 -8.62 7.99 -13.47
C LYS A 68 -8.11 7.03 -14.55
N ASN A 69 -7.25 6.07 -14.17
CA ASN A 69 -6.51 5.23 -15.12
C ASN A 69 -7.06 3.79 -15.24
N GLY A 70 -8.03 3.43 -14.40
CA GLY A 70 -8.68 2.12 -14.42
C GLY A 70 -7.75 0.96 -14.02
N LYS A 71 -8.20 -0.26 -14.36
CA LYS A 71 -7.55 -1.52 -13.95
C LYS A 71 -6.09 -1.66 -14.39
N GLU A 72 -5.69 -1.04 -15.50
CA GLU A 72 -4.34 -1.13 -16.07
C GLU A 72 -3.28 -0.53 -15.14
N PHE A 73 -3.65 0.53 -14.42
CA PHE A 73 -2.78 1.13 -13.40
C PHE A 73 -2.43 0.13 -12.29
N ILE A 74 -3.41 -0.63 -11.81
CA ILE A 74 -3.20 -1.68 -10.80
C ILE A 74 -2.30 -2.79 -11.37
N SER A 75 -2.59 -3.25 -12.59
CA SER A 75 -1.77 -4.26 -13.27
C SER A 75 -0.32 -3.82 -13.44
N GLY A 76 -0.07 -2.57 -13.84
CA GLY A 76 1.29 -2.03 -14.00
C GLY A 76 2.05 -1.83 -12.69
N LEU A 77 1.34 -1.66 -11.56
CA LEU A 77 1.94 -1.65 -10.23
C LEU A 77 2.31 -3.06 -9.76
N ILE A 78 1.47 -4.06 -10.02
CA ILE A 78 1.70 -5.45 -9.61
C ILE A 78 2.74 -6.14 -10.51
N ALA A 79 2.70 -5.93 -11.83
CA ALA A 79 3.65 -6.51 -12.77
C ALA A 79 5.10 -6.08 -12.49
N ALA A 80 5.29 -4.89 -11.93
CA ALA A 80 6.61 -4.39 -11.51
C ALA A 80 7.23 -5.20 -10.34
N GLN A 81 6.49 -6.08 -9.66
CA GLN A 81 7.02 -7.04 -8.68
C GLN A 81 7.53 -8.34 -9.31
N GLY A 82 7.32 -8.58 -10.61
CA GLY A 82 7.63 -9.88 -11.23
C GLY A 82 6.72 -11.02 -10.75
N VAL A 83 5.51 -10.72 -10.26
CA VAL A 83 4.51 -11.76 -9.96
C VAL A 83 3.89 -12.20 -11.28
N PRO A 84 4.07 -13.46 -11.72
CA PRO A 84 3.46 -13.93 -12.95
C PRO A 84 1.94 -13.91 -12.82
N ASN A 85 1.26 -13.42 -13.86
CA ASN A 85 -0.18 -13.54 -14.01
C ASN A 85 -0.55 -15.03 -13.88
N VAL A 86 -1.30 -15.37 -12.84
CA VAL A 86 -2.05 -16.63 -12.70
C VAL A 86 -3.50 -16.38 -13.02
#